data_AF-R1CY93-F1
#
_entry.id   AF-R1CY93-F1
#
_cell.length_a   1.000
_cell.length_b   1.000
_cell.length_c   1.000
_cell.angle_alpha   90.00
_cell.angle_beta   90.00
_cell.angle_gamma   90.00
#
_symmetry.space_group_name_H-M   'P 1'
#
loop_
_entity.id
_entity.type
_entity.pdbx_description
1 polymer ?
#
loop_
_entity_poly.entity_id
_entity_poly.type
_entity_poly.pdbx_seq_one_letter_code
_entity_poly.pdbx_strand_id
1 'polypeptide(L)'
;MKMMLFEMEIIEENCGTYKIKIKDDKLRTEILFSPDDKKLIFLRNDELTEILKQNEYQLRKILHNKRRDTYYEGFTVKFALRSKKDVAAFNDRSKIVILDKRKGKYDSYVVNQGEKNIYKIYTDGSFLERKGKGAYVAIIKDLNGEYSFYSGKTNEKSSSLIELLAAIKGLEVLKNIEKIRIVTDSQYVRKGLTEWIVNWKLNDWHTANGEKVKHIEYWKKFDRLTDNKYIEFEWVKAHSNHFENTLCDLYAKEIAGK
;
A
#
# COMPACT_ATOMS: atom_id res chain seq x y z
N MET A 1 -0.40 -4.71 -15.72
CA MET A 1 1.10 -4.76 -15.67
C MET A 1 1.53 -6.14 -15.22
N LYS A 2 2.52 -6.78 -15.85
CA LYS A 2 2.98 -8.12 -15.41
C LYS A 2 3.74 -8.00 -14.09
N MET A 3 3.33 -8.80 -13.12
CA MET A 3 4.03 -8.95 -11.84
C MET A 3 5.10 -10.03 -11.98
N MET A 4 6.31 -9.74 -11.49
CA MET A 4 7.46 -10.63 -11.49
C MET A 4 7.87 -10.86 -10.04
N LEU A 5 8.01 -12.13 -9.66
CA LEU A 5 8.28 -12.53 -8.28
C LEU A 5 9.73 -12.94 -8.14
N PHE A 6 10.36 -12.48 -7.07
CA PHE A 6 11.75 -12.76 -6.76
C PHE A 6 11.91 -13.09 -5.28
N GLU A 7 12.98 -13.80 -4.97
CA GLU A 7 13.46 -13.99 -3.61
C GLU A 7 14.90 -13.47 -3.54
N MET A 8 15.20 -12.71 -2.49
CA MET A 8 16.56 -12.34 -2.17
C MET A 8 17.04 -13.01 -0.90
N GLU A 9 18.34 -13.33 -0.88
CA GLU A 9 19.07 -13.90 0.23
C GLU A 9 20.37 -13.11 0.40
N ILE A 10 20.63 -12.59 1.59
CA ILE A 10 21.92 -11.98 1.92
C ILE A 10 22.89 -13.12 2.21
N ILE A 11 23.94 -13.25 1.41
CA ILE A 11 24.83 -14.42 1.45
C ILE A 11 26.23 -14.13 2.01
N GLU A 12 26.64 -12.87 2.04
CA GLU A 12 27.97 -12.45 2.50
C GLU A 12 27.94 -10.97 2.90
N GLU A 13 28.65 -10.60 3.96
CA GLU A 13 28.92 -9.22 4.36
C GLU A 13 30.42 -8.92 4.24
N ASN A 14 30.75 -7.75 3.71
CA ASN A 14 32.12 -7.26 3.61
C ASN A 14 32.16 -5.74 3.80
N CYS A 15 32.64 -5.29 4.96
CA CYS A 15 32.87 -3.88 5.28
C CYS A 15 31.64 -2.99 5.01
N GLY A 16 30.47 -3.41 5.45
CA GLY A 16 29.18 -2.71 5.28
C GLY A 16 28.54 -2.89 3.90
N THR A 17 29.17 -3.64 2.99
CA THR A 17 28.59 -4.03 1.70
C THR A 17 28.10 -5.47 1.76
N TYR A 18 26.86 -5.68 1.33
CA TYR A 18 26.22 -6.98 1.38
C TYR A 18 26.11 -7.57 -0.01
N LYS A 19 26.55 -8.81 -0.16
CA LYS A 19 26.30 -9.61 -1.35
C LYS A 19 24.93 -10.24 -1.23
N ILE A 20 24.06 -9.95 -2.20
CA ILE A 20 22.68 -10.39 -2.20
C ILE A 20 22.45 -11.24 -3.45
N LYS A 21 22.08 -12.49 -3.23
CA LYS A 21 21.63 -13.39 -4.26
C LYS A 21 20.16 -13.13 -4.53
N ILE A 22 19.78 -12.92 -5.79
CA ILE A 22 18.40 -12.75 -6.22
C ILE A 22 18.06 -13.87 -7.19
N LYS A 23 16.91 -14.51 -7.00
CA LYS A 23 16.41 -15.58 -7.87
C LYS A 23 14.93 -15.40 -8.20
N ASP A 24 14.53 -15.91 -9.36
CA ASP A 24 13.15 -16.30 -9.66
C ASP A 24 13.08 -17.83 -9.77
N ASP A 25 12.00 -18.38 -10.35
CA ASP A 25 11.81 -19.83 -10.50
C ASP A 25 12.84 -20.50 -11.43
N LYS A 26 13.56 -19.74 -12.26
CA LYS A 26 14.43 -20.28 -13.33
C LYS A 26 15.87 -19.75 -13.26
N LEU A 27 16.03 -18.49 -12.90
CA LEU A 27 17.27 -17.75 -13.01
C LEU A 27 17.73 -17.26 -11.63
N ARG A 28 19.04 -17.01 -11.53
CA ARG A 28 19.66 -16.41 -10.34
C ARG A 28 20.79 -15.47 -10.75
N THR A 29 20.95 -14.40 -9.99
CA THR A 29 22.05 -13.43 -10.12
C THR A 29 22.48 -12.96 -8.73
N GLU A 30 23.54 -12.18 -8.69
CA GLU A 30 24.11 -11.60 -7.48
C GLU A 30 24.32 -10.09 -7.69
N ILE A 31 24.03 -9.33 -6.65
CA ILE A 31 24.26 -7.89 -6.57
C ILE A 31 25.08 -7.58 -5.32
N LEU A 32 25.73 -6.42 -5.32
CA LEU A 32 26.25 -5.82 -4.09
C LEU A 32 25.37 -4.63 -3.72
N PHE A 33 25.03 -4.52 -2.45
CA PHE A 33 24.32 -3.36 -1.92
C PHE A 33 24.95 -2.88 -0.62
N SER A 34 25.25 -1.59 -0.54
CA SER A 34 25.69 -0.94 0.70
C SER A 34 24.55 -0.06 1.24
N PRO A 35 23.98 -0.38 2.42
CA PRO A 35 22.91 0.40 3.03
C PRO A 35 23.31 1.82 3.44
N ASP A 36 24.61 2.06 3.65
CA ASP A 36 25.10 3.35 4.14
C ASP A 36 25.19 4.39 3.03
N ASP A 37 25.78 4.04 1.89
CA ASP A 37 25.92 4.92 0.73
C ASP A 37 24.78 4.73 -0.31
N LYS A 38 23.91 3.73 -0.10
CA LYS A 38 22.82 3.34 -1.00
C LYS A 38 23.32 2.93 -2.40
N LYS A 39 24.55 2.45 -2.49
CA LYS A 39 25.16 1.98 -3.73
C LYS A 39 24.68 0.57 -4.03
N LEU A 40 24.19 0.37 -5.25
CA LEU A 40 23.77 -0.91 -5.82
C LEU A 40 24.66 -1.21 -7.02
N ILE A 41 25.28 -2.39 -7.05
CA ILE A 41 26.16 -2.83 -8.12
C ILE A 41 25.67 -4.18 -8.64
N PHE A 42 25.49 -4.28 -9.94
CA PHE A 42 25.20 -5.53 -10.62
C PHE A 42 26.51 -6.24 -11.00
N LEU A 43 26.66 -7.50 -10.61
CA LEU A 43 27.93 -8.24 -10.81
C LEU A 43 28.02 -8.95 -12.16
N ARG A 44 26.90 -9.06 -12.88
CA ARG A 44 26.77 -9.85 -14.12
C ARG A 44 25.96 -9.08 -15.17
N ASN A 45 25.90 -9.64 -16.38
CA ASN A 45 25.05 -9.15 -17.48
C ASN A 45 24.22 -10.32 -18.04
N ASP A 46 23.58 -11.08 -17.16
CA ASP A 46 22.65 -12.15 -17.52
C ASP A 46 21.21 -11.63 -17.67
N GLU A 47 20.31 -12.48 -18.19
CA GLU A 47 18.92 -12.15 -18.45
C GLU A 47 18.20 -11.60 -17.20
N LEU A 48 18.41 -12.21 -16.04
CA LEU A 48 17.78 -11.75 -14.79
C LEU A 48 18.33 -10.39 -14.36
N THR A 49 19.63 -10.19 -14.50
CA THR A 49 20.28 -8.90 -14.22
C THR A 49 19.71 -7.78 -15.08
N GLU A 50 19.49 -8.02 -16.38
CA GLU A 50 18.87 -7.03 -17.26
C GLU A 50 17.42 -6.72 -16.86
N ILE A 51 16.65 -7.72 -16.44
CA ILE A 51 15.30 -7.52 -15.87
C ILE A 51 15.36 -6.64 -14.62
N LEU A 52 16.31 -6.87 -13.72
CA LEU A 52 16.48 -6.09 -12.50
C LEU A 52 16.91 -4.64 -12.80
N LYS A 53 17.83 -4.43 -13.75
CA LYS A 53 18.26 -3.09 -14.21
C LYS A 53 17.09 -2.29 -14.78
N GLN A 54 16.25 -2.90 -15.62
CA GLN A 54 15.04 -2.27 -16.15
C GLN A 54 14.04 -1.86 -15.06
N ASN A 55 14.12 -2.46 -13.88
CA ASN A 55 13.24 -2.19 -12.74
C ASN A 55 14.02 -1.66 -11.52
N GLU A 56 15.21 -1.09 -11.73
CA GLU A 56 16.17 -0.78 -10.67
C GLU A 56 15.59 0.15 -9.61
N TYR A 57 14.80 1.15 -10.01
CA TYR A 57 14.16 2.06 -9.05
C TYR A 57 13.27 1.31 -8.04
N GLN A 58 12.52 0.30 -8.51
CA GLN A 58 11.67 -0.51 -7.63
C GLN A 58 12.52 -1.36 -6.70
N LEU A 59 13.59 -1.98 -7.21
CA LEU A 59 14.53 -2.77 -6.41
C LEU A 59 15.19 -1.92 -5.33
N ARG A 60 15.69 -0.73 -5.70
CA ARG A 60 16.26 0.25 -4.77
C ARG A 60 15.27 0.65 -3.68
N LYS A 61 13.99 0.88 -4.03
CA LYS A 61 12.97 1.21 -3.02
C LYS A 61 12.80 0.09 -1.98
N ILE A 62 12.98 -1.18 -2.35
CA ILE A 62 12.93 -2.30 -1.41
C ILE A 62 14.17 -2.30 -0.51
N LEU A 63 15.36 -2.21 -1.11
CA LEU A 63 16.63 -2.23 -0.38
C LEU A 63 16.78 -1.00 0.54
N HIS A 64 16.55 0.21 0.03
CA HIS A 64 16.73 1.45 0.79
C HIS A 64 15.78 1.59 1.98
N ASN A 65 14.62 0.92 1.95
CA ASN A 65 13.63 0.97 3.04
C ASN A 65 13.80 -0.17 4.06
N LYS A 66 14.68 -1.15 3.81
CA LYS A 66 15.07 -2.09 4.84
C LYS A 66 15.89 -1.38 5.91
N ARG A 67 15.66 -1.74 7.18
CA ARG A 67 16.47 -1.21 8.28
C ARG A 67 17.84 -1.87 8.29
N ARG A 68 18.84 -1.11 8.72
CA ARG A 68 20.25 -1.53 8.71
C ARG A 68 20.50 -2.79 9.53
N ASP A 69 19.88 -2.91 10.71
CA ASP A 69 19.93 -4.07 11.60
C ASP A 69 19.37 -5.37 10.98
N THR A 70 18.66 -5.26 9.85
CA THR A 70 18.05 -6.40 9.15
C THR A 70 18.85 -6.86 7.94
N TYR A 71 20.05 -6.30 7.75
CA TYR A 71 21.04 -6.78 6.80
C TYR A 71 22.03 -7.68 7.54
N TYR A 72 21.83 -9.00 7.42
CA TYR A 72 22.71 -10.02 7.99
C TYR A 72 22.66 -11.27 7.11
N GLU A 73 23.74 -12.05 7.12
CA GLU A 73 23.85 -13.28 6.33
C GLU A 73 22.74 -14.28 6.68
N GLY A 74 22.14 -14.88 5.66
CA GLY A 74 21.00 -15.78 5.77
C GLY A 74 19.63 -15.07 5.81
N PHE A 75 19.56 -13.74 5.90
CA PHE A 75 18.27 -13.04 5.80
C PHE A 75 17.67 -13.24 4.41
N THR A 76 16.42 -13.71 4.37
CA THR A 76 15.67 -13.91 3.13
C THR A 76 14.39 -13.08 3.09
N VAL A 77 14.01 -12.63 1.90
CA VAL A 77 12.70 -11.99 1.68
C VAL A 77 12.28 -12.11 0.23
N LYS A 78 10.99 -12.37 0.01
CA LYS A 78 10.35 -12.38 -1.30
C LYS A 78 9.82 -11.00 -1.65
N PHE A 79 9.87 -10.64 -2.92
CA PHE A 79 9.34 -9.36 -3.38
C PHE A 79 8.83 -9.44 -4.81
N ALA A 80 7.89 -8.56 -5.12
CA ALA A 80 7.33 -8.40 -6.45
C ALA A 80 7.82 -7.10 -7.11
N LEU A 81 8.20 -7.19 -8.38
CA LEU A 81 8.39 -6.04 -9.27
C LEU A 81 7.28 -6.01 -10.31
N ARG A 82 6.90 -4.82 -10.77
CA ARG A 82 5.89 -4.64 -11.83
C ARG A 82 6.54 -4.13 -13.11
N SER A 83 6.39 -4.87 -14.20
CA SER A 83 6.93 -4.50 -15.51
C SER A 83 6.38 -3.14 -15.97
N LYS A 84 7.24 -2.24 -16.43
CA LYS A 84 6.86 -0.90 -16.95
C LYS A 84 6.12 -0.01 -15.94
N LYS A 85 6.28 -0.24 -14.64
CA LYS A 85 5.70 0.65 -13.61
C LYS A 85 6.42 1.99 -13.62
N ASP A 86 5.69 3.05 -13.95
CA ASP A 86 6.13 4.41 -13.72
C ASP A 86 6.03 4.75 -12.22
N VAL A 87 7.14 4.60 -11.51
CA VAL A 87 7.14 4.80 -10.05
C VAL A 87 6.93 6.27 -9.67
N ALA A 88 7.31 7.21 -10.53
CA ALA A 88 7.04 8.63 -10.29
C ALA A 88 5.54 8.90 -10.35
N ALA A 89 4.85 8.41 -11.39
CA ALA A 89 3.40 8.57 -11.52
C ALA A 89 2.62 7.93 -10.36
N PHE A 90 3.03 6.76 -9.85
CA PHE A 90 2.37 6.14 -8.68
C PHE A 90 2.51 6.96 -7.39
N ASN A 91 3.61 7.71 -7.25
CA ASN A 91 3.86 8.58 -6.11
C ASN A 91 3.30 9.99 -6.29
N ASP A 92 2.94 10.38 -7.52
CA ASP A 92 2.27 11.64 -7.79
C ASP A 92 0.87 11.64 -7.15
N ARG A 93 0.70 12.57 -6.21
CA ARG A 93 -0.50 12.71 -5.39
C ARG A 93 -1.66 13.36 -6.13
N SER A 94 -1.41 13.96 -7.29
CA SER A 94 -2.46 14.52 -8.17
C SER A 94 -3.14 13.46 -9.03
N LYS A 95 -2.55 12.25 -9.11
CA LYS A 95 -3.06 11.17 -9.95
C LYS A 95 -3.92 10.19 -9.17
N ILE A 96 -4.78 9.49 -9.89
CA ILE A 96 -5.57 8.39 -9.36
C ILE A 96 -4.83 7.08 -9.62
N VAL A 97 -4.63 6.30 -8.56
CA VAL A 97 -4.06 4.95 -8.67
C VAL A 97 -5.20 3.96 -8.76
N ILE A 98 -5.25 3.21 -9.85
CA ILE A 98 -6.22 2.15 -10.05
C ILE A 98 -5.64 0.83 -9.58
N LEU A 99 -6.47 0.04 -8.91
CA LEU A 99 -6.28 -1.37 -8.62
C LEU A 99 -7.50 -2.14 -9.15
N ASP A 100 -7.32 -2.90 -10.21
CA ASP A 100 -8.35 -3.76 -10.79
C ASP A 100 -8.08 -5.22 -10.40
N LYS A 101 -8.90 -5.72 -9.46
CA LYS A 101 -8.90 -7.09 -8.97
C LYS A 101 -10.01 -7.95 -9.60
N ARG A 102 -10.72 -7.44 -10.61
CA ARG A 102 -11.81 -8.18 -11.27
C ARG A 102 -11.26 -9.32 -12.11
N LYS A 103 -12.08 -10.37 -12.26
CA LYS A 103 -11.78 -11.52 -13.14
C LYS A 103 -10.43 -12.19 -12.82
N GLY A 104 -10.07 -12.26 -11.53
CA GLY A 104 -8.82 -12.86 -11.07
C GLY A 104 -7.54 -12.10 -11.45
N LYS A 105 -7.66 -10.88 -11.97
CA LYS A 105 -6.51 -10.02 -12.28
C LYS A 105 -5.99 -9.32 -11.02
N TYR A 106 -4.76 -8.81 -11.09
CA TYR A 106 -4.20 -7.87 -10.10
C TYR A 106 -3.48 -6.75 -10.85
N ASP A 107 -4.24 -6.03 -11.66
CA ASP A 107 -3.70 -4.94 -12.45
C ASP A 107 -3.69 -3.65 -11.63
N SER A 108 -2.60 -2.91 -11.70
CA SER A 108 -2.56 -1.55 -11.21
C SER A 108 -1.99 -0.63 -12.28
N TYR A 109 -2.41 0.62 -12.29
CA TYR A 109 -1.93 1.67 -13.19
C TYR A 109 -2.39 3.04 -12.69
N VAL A 110 -1.94 4.10 -13.34
CA VAL A 110 -2.18 5.48 -12.91
C VAL A 110 -2.91 6.23 -14.03
N VAL A 111 -3.90 7.03 -13.65
CA VAL A 111 -4.65 7.88 -14.58
C VAL A 111 -4.74 9.31 -14.05
N ASN A 112 -4.94 10.27 -14.96
CA ASN A 112 -5.14 11.68 -14.62
C ASN A 112 -6.55 11.97 -14.10
N GLN A 113 -7.54 11.23 -14.60
CA GLN A 113 -8.94 11.36 -14.24
C GLN A 113 -9.52 9.96 -14.10
N GLY A 114 -10.29 9.72 -13.05
CA GLY A 114 -10.98 8.47 -12.83
C GLY A 114 -12.38 8.49 -13.45
N GLU A 115 -13.10 7.39 -13.29
CA GLU A 115 -14.46 7.20 -13.78
C GLU A 115 -15.43 8.27 -13.22
N LYS A 116 -16.29 8.82 -14.08
CA LYS A 116 -17.27 9.83 -13.65
C LYS A 116 -18.44 9.20 -12.88
N ASN A 117 -18.93 8.06 -13.36
CA ASN A 117 -20.07 7.35 -12.79
C ASN A 117 -19.58 6.19 -11.91
N ILE A 118 -19.17 6.53 -10.68
CA ILE A 118 -18.59 5.57 -9.73
C ILE A 118 -19.04 5.90 -8.31
N TYR A 119 -19.32 4.87 -7.51
CA TYR A 119 -19.56 5.05 -6.08
C TYR A 119 -18.31 5.59 -5.41
N LYS A 120 -18.45 6.58 -4.54
CA LYS A 120 -17.32 7.17 -3.82
C LYS A 120 -17.45 6.88 -2.34
N ILE A 121 -16.33 6.50 -1.72
CA ILE A 121 -16.16 6.41 -0.28
C ILE A 121 -15.17 7.50 0.11
N TYR A 122 -15.61 8.45 0.94
CA TYR A 122 -14.75 9.41 1.61
C TYR A 122 -14.49 8.92 3.02
N THR A 123 -13.24 8.95 3.47
CA THR A 123 -12.85 8.29 4.71
C THR A 123 -11.91 9.16 5.52
N ASP A 124 -12.16 9.23 6.82
CA ASP A 124 -11.21 9.81 7.78
C ASP A 124 -11.35 9.15 9.16
N GLY A 125 -10.32 9.29 9.98
CA GLY A 125 -10.19 8.70 11.30
C GLY A 125 -9.54 9.65 12.29
N SER A 126 -10.02 9.65 13.54
CA SER A 126 -9.46 10.49 14.59
C SER A 126 -9.22 9.70 15.88
N PHE A 127 -8.09 9.97 16.53
CA PHE A 127 -7.77 9.50 17.88
C PHE A 127 -7.59 10.71 18.81
N LEU A 128 -8.39 10.79 19.87
CA LEU A 128 -8.28 11.82 20.90
C LEU A 128 -7.47 11.28 22.07
N GLU A 129 -6.16 11.55 22.08
CA GLU A 129 -5.21 11.06 23.08
C GLU A 129 -5.67 11.33 24.52
N ARG A 130 -6.13 12.57 24.80
CA ARG A 130 -6.59 12.99 26.14
C ARG A 130 -7.76 12.16 26.68
N LYS A 131 -8.58 11.58 25.79
CA LYS A 131 -9.73 10.75 26.17
C LYS A 131 -9.46 9.26 25.98
N GLY A 132 -8.36 8.89 25.31
CA GLY A 132 -8.06 7.52 24.93
C GLY A 132 -9.12 6.90 24.01
N LYS A 133 -9.88 7.71 23.25
CA LYS A 133 -10.97 7.26 22.39
C LYS A 133 -10.67 7.58 20.92
N GLY A 134 -10.96 6.63 20.04
CA GLY A 134 -10.89 6.82 18.60
C GLY A 134 -12.26 6.69 17.94
N ALA A 135 -12.42 7.30 16.77
CA ALA A 135 -13.57 7.08 15.91
C ALA A 135 -13.18 7.24 14.44
N TYR A 136 -13.92 6.56 13.57
CA TYR A 136 -13.76 6.63 12.12
C TYR A 136 -15.09 6.95 11.45
N VAL A 137 -15.01 7.55 10.27
CA VAL A 137 -16.15 7.94 9.44
C VAL A 137 -15.92 7.51 8.01
N ALA A 138 -16.96 6.93 7.40
CA ALA A 138 -17.06 6.69 5.98
C ALA A 138 -18.33 7.38 5.45
N ILE A 139 -18.16 8.34 4.55
CA ILE A 139 -19.27 8.94 3.79
C ILE A 139 -19.30 8.28 2.42
N ILE A 140 -20.47 7.79 2.02
CA ILE A 140 -20.68 7.20 0.71
C ILE A 140 -21.51 8.14 -0.14
N LYS A 141 -21.02 8.44 -1.35
CA LYS A 141 -21.80 9.09 -2.40
C LYS A 141 -22.15 8.07 -3.48
N ASP A 142 -23.43 7.89 -3.74
CA ASP A 142 -23.91 6.97 -4.77
C ASP A 142 -23.88 7.59 -6.18
N LEU A 143 -24.41 6.86 -7.17
CA LEU A 143 -24.44 7.30 -8.57
C LEU A 143 -25.45 8.43 -8.83
N ASN A 144 -26.48 8.57 -7.98
CA ASN A 144 -27.46 9.65 -8.03
C ASN A 144 -26.95 10.93 -7.33
N GLY A 145 -25.83 10.82 -6.62
CA GLY A 145 -25.22 11.91 -5.86
C GLY A 145 -25.73 12.01 -4.42
N GLU A 146 -26.49 11.01 -3.95
CA GLU A 146 -26.99 10.95 -2.58
C GLU A 146 -25.87 10.55 -1.61
N TYR A 147 -25.88 11.17 -0.43
CA TYR A 147 -24.89 10.94 0.62
C TYR A 147 -25.48 10.06 1.72
N SER A 148 -24.73 9.04 2.12
CA SER A 148 -25.01 8.24 3.31
C SER A 148 -23.80 8.22 4.24
N PHE A 149 -24.07 8.24 5.55
CA PHE A 149 -23.05 8.42 6.58
C PHE A 149 -22.94 7.17 7.45
N TYR A 150 -21.70 6.71 7.65
CA TYR A 150 -21.39 5.57 8.51
C TYR A 150 -20.21 5.91 9.42
N SER A 151 -20.30 5.49 10.67
CA SER A 151 -19.24 5.73 11.64
C SER A 151 -19.08 4.57 12.63
N GLY A 152 -17.99 4.59 13.39
CA GLY A 152 -17.78 3.67 14.50
C GLY A 152 -16.80 4.24 15.52
N LYS A 153 -17.05 3.94 16.80
CA LYS A 153 -16.09 4.18 17.89
C LYS A 153 -15.12 3.02 17.97
N THR A 154 -13.91 3.29 18.43
CA THR A 154 -12.86 2.29 18.62
C THR A 154 -11.94 2.65 19.78
N ASN A 155 -11.40 1.61 20.42
CA ASN A 155 -10.37 1.75 21.46
C ASN A 155 -8.95 1.69 20.89
N GLU A 156 -8.83 1.55 19.57
CA GLU A 156 -7.54 1.58 18.87
C GLU A 156 -6.91 2.97 18.99
N LYS A 157 -5.59 2.99 19.25
CA LYS A 157 -4.82 4.23 19.50
C LYS A 157 -3.97 4.67 18.30
N SER A 158 -3.99 3.90 17.22
CA SER A 158 -3.18 4.11 16.02
C SER A 158 -3.99 4.86 14.96
N SER A 159 -3.63 6.12 14.66
CA SER A 159 -4.31 6.93 13.62
C SER A 159 -4.43 6.17 12.30
N SER A 160 -3.33 5.56 11.85
CA SER A 160 -3.30 4.80 10.60
C SER A 160 -4.22 3.57 10.62
N LEU A 161 -4.44 2.94 11.78
CA LEU A 161 -5.43 1.87 11.89
C LEU A 161 -6.85 2.42 11.84
N ILE A 162 -7.12 3.55 12.50
CA ILE A 162 -8.46 4.17 12.49
C ILE A 162 -8.83 4.61 11.06
N GLU A 163 -7.89 5.18 10.32
CA GLU A 163 -8.04 5.47 8.88
C GLU A 163 -8.35 4.20 8.07
N LEU A 164 -7.66 3.08 8.35
CA LEU A 164 -7.95 1.80 7.71
C LEU A 164 -9.35 1.27 8.05
N LEU A 165 -9.80 1.43 9.30
CA LEU A 165 -11.16 1.07 9.73
C LEU A 165 -12.22 1.87 8.97
N ALA A 166 -11.99 3.16 8.72
CA ALA A 166 -12.86 4.00 7.90
C ALA A 166 -13.05 3.41 6.49
N ALA A 167 -11.94 3.06 5.83
CA ALA A 167 -11.97 2.46 4.50
C ALA A 167 -12.63 1.08 4.48
N ILE A 168 -12.35 0.24 5.49
CA ILE A 168 -13.03 -1.05 5.67
C ILE A 168 -14.54 -0.85 5.79
N LYS A 169 -14.99 0.10 6.63
CA LYS A 169 -16.42 0.35 6.85
C LYS A 169 -17.14 0.73 5.57
N GLY A 170 -16.56 1.62 4.77
CA GLY A 170 -17.12 1.99 3.47
C GLY A 170 -17.22 0.80 2.51
N LEU A 171 -16.18 -0.04 2.43
CA LEU A 171 -16.19 -1.23 1.58
C LEU A 171 -17.17 -2.32 2.06
N GLU A 172 -17.39 -2.45 3.37
CA GLU A 172 -18.42 -3.36 3.92
C GLU A 172 -19.82 -2.99 3.46
N VAL A 173 -20.14 -1.69 3.49
CA VAL A 173 -21.42 -1.18 2.99
C VAL A 173 -21.54 -1.43 1.48
N LEU A 174 -20.45 -1.17 0.74
CA LEU A 174 -20.40 -1.36 -0.72
C LEU A 174 -19.92 -2.76 -1.13
N LYS A 175 -20.14 -3.79 -0.31
CA LYS A 175 -19.63 -5.15 -0.58
C LYS A 175 -20.06 -5.72 -1.94
N ASN A 176 -21.24 -5.35 -2.44
CA ASN A 176 -21.79 -5.82 -3.70
C ASN A 176 -21.50 -4.89 -4.90
N ILE A 177 -20.82 -3.76 -4.68
CA ILE A 177 -20.50 -2.80 -5.75
C ILE A 177 -19.12 -3.12 -6.32
N GLU A 178 -19.03 -3.30 -7.64
CA GLU A 178 -17.78 -3.67 -8.30
C GLU A 178 -16.83 -2.49 -8.51
N LYS A 179 -17.34 -1.30 -8.86
CA LYS A 179 -16.54 -0.11 -9.16
C LYS A 179 -16.69 0.91 -8.04
N ILE A 180 -15.59 1.19 -7.34
CA ILE A 180 -15.57 2.09 -6.20
C ILE A 180 -14.36 3.02 -6.29
N ARG A 181 -14.55 4.27 -5.90
CA ARG A 181 -13.45 5.19 -5.62
C ARG A 181 -13.33 5.40 -4.11
N ILE A 182 -12.14 5.19 -3.57
CA ILE A 182 -11.78 5.55 -2.20
C ILE A 182 -11.03 6.89 -2.26
N VAL A 183 -11.61 7.90 -1.62
CA VAL A 183 -11.05 9.24 -1.46
C VAL A 183 -10.57 9.38 -0.02
N THR A 184 -9.26 9.53 0.16
CA THR A 184 -8.63 9.56 1.49
C THR A 184 -7.34 10.37 1.47
N ASP A 185 -7.00 11.01 2.59
CA ASP A 185 -5.67 11.60 2.81
C ASP A 185 -4.65 10.59 3.36
N SER A 186 -5.08 9.37 3.67
CA SER A 186 -4.22 8.31 4.19
C SER A 186 -3.36 7.67 3.10
N GLN A 187 -2.07 8.02 3.11
CA GLN A 187 -1.07 7.28 2.34
C GLN A 187 -0.91 5.84 2.85
N TYR A 188 -1.21 5.59 4.13
CA TYR A 188 -1.16 4.25 4.72
C TYR A 188 -2.18 3.32 4.06
N VAL A 189 -3.44 3.76 3.95
CA VAL A 189 -4.50 3.00 3.27
C VAL A 189 -4.18 2.83 1.78
N ARG A 190 -3.86 3.94 1.09
CA ARG A 190 -3.58 3.92 -0.36
C ARG A 190 -2.40 3.02 -0.71
N LYS A 191 -1.22 3.23 -0.10
CA LYS A 191 0.00 2.47 -0.42
C LYS A 191 -0.06 1.06 0.12
N GLY A 192 -0.73 0.84 1.26
CA GLY A 192 -0.89 -0.49 1.81
C GLY A 192 -1.54 -1.45 0.84
N LEU A 193 -2.69 -1.08 0.25
CA LEU A 193 -3.36 -1.96 -0.72
C LEU A 193 -2.70 -1.96 -2.11
N THR A 194 -2.24 -0.81 -2.58
CA THR A 194 -1.72 -0.69 -3.97
C THR A 194 -0.26 -1.15 -4.12
N GLU A 195 0.54 -1.11 -3.05
CA GLU A 195 1.97 -1.42 -3.09
C GLU A 195 2.38 -2.52 -2.10
N TRP A 196 2.02 -2.41 -0.82
CA TRP A 196 2.66 -3.22 0.24
C TRP A 196 2.08 -4.62 0.41
N ILE A 197 0.76 -4.76 0.29
CA ILE A 197 0.03 -5.99 0.62
C ILE A 197 0.48 -7.20 -0.20
N VAL A 198 0.93 -6.97 -1.43
CA VAL A 198 1.48 -8.01 -2.30
C VAL A 198 2.72 -8.63 -1.65
N ASN A 199 3.67 -7.81 -1.24
CA ASN A 199 4.89 -8.28 -0.60
C ASN A 199 4.61 -8.87 0.79
N TRP A 200 3.66 -8.31 1.53
CA TRP A 200 3.25 -8.90 2.82
C TRP A 200 2.69 -10.31 2.64
N LYS A 201 1.81 -10.53 1.66
CA LYS A 201 1.26 -11.86 1.37
C LYS A 201 2.32 -12.85 0.90
N LEU A 202 3.32 -12.40 0.14
CA LEU A 202 4.45 -13.24 -0.29
C LEU A 202 5.35 -13.70 0.86
N ASN A 203 5.38 -12.96 1.97
CA ASN A 203 6.23 -13.23 3.14
C ASN A 203 5.41 -13.60 4.39
N ASP A 204 4.27 -14.26 4.22
CA ASP A 204 3.43 -14.71 5.34
C ASP A 204 3.09 -13.60 6.34
N TRP A 205 2.78 -12.42 5.81
CA TRP A 205 2.49 -11.19 6.56
C TRP A 205 3.66 -10.65 7.40
N HIS A 206 4.87 -10.82 6.90
CA HIS A 206 6.07 -10.12 7.39
C HIS A 206 6.46 -8.96 6.46
N THR A 207 7.03 -7.93 7.07
CA THR A 207 7.63 -6.79 6.37
C THR A 207 8.96 -7.20 5.74
N ALA A 208 9.53 -6.33 4.89
CA ALA A 208 10.87 -6.56 4.34
C ALA A 208 11.98 -6.62 5.41
N ASN A 209 11.66 -6.25 6.64
CA ASN A 209 12.54 -6.30 7.81
C ASN A 209 12.40 -7.61 8.61
N GLY A 210 11.55 -8.55 8.19
CA GLY A 210 11.29 -9.80 8.90
C GLY A 210 10.32 -9.67 10.08
N GLU A 211 9.81 -8.47 10.37
CA GLU A 211 8.83 -8.26 11.43
C GLU A 211 7.41 -8.54 10.95
N LYS A 212 6.55 -9.02 11.85
CA LYS A 212 5.11 -9.11 11.60
C LYS A 212 4.54 -7.75 11.22
N VAL A 213 3.74 -7.72 10.15
CA VAL A 213 3.02 -6.52 9.73
C VAL A 213 2.10 -6.08 10.87
N LYS A 214 2.02 -4.77 11.14
CA LYS A 214 1.09 -4.27 12.15
C LYS A 214 -0.34 -4.39 11.63
N HIS A 215 -1.27 -4.76 12.53
CA HIS A 215 -2.71 -4.79 12.23
C HIS A 215 -3.11 -5.80 11.12
N ILE A 216 -2.43 -6.95 11.06
CA ILE A 216 -2.61 -8.00 10.02
C ILE A 216 -4.07 -8.33 9.76
N GLU A 217 -4.86 -8.55 10.81
CA GLU A 217 -6.25 -9.00 10.69
C GLU A 217 -7.14 -7.96 9.96
N TYR A 218 -6.87 -6.67 10.17
CA TYR A 218 -7.56 -5.59 9.45
C TYR A 218 -7.11 -5.50 7.99
N TRP A 219 -5.81 -5.70 7.71
CA TRP A 219 -5.32 -5.76 6.33
C TRP A 219 -5.86 -6.95 5.55
N LYS A 220 -5.92 -8.15 6.16
CA LYS A 220 -6.56 -9.33 5.55
C LYS A 220 -8.03 -9.06 5.24
N LYS A 221 -8.75 -8.42 6.17
CA LYS A 221 -10.15 -8.04 5.97
C LYS A 221 -10.30 -7.03 4.82
N PHE A 222 -9.44 -6.01 4.79
CA PHE A 222 -9.44 -5.00 3.73
C PHE A 222 -9.13 -5.63 2.36
N ASP A 223 -8.11 -6.49 2.25
CA ASP A 223 -7.78 -7.21 1.01
C ASP A 223 -8.98 -8.01 0.49
N ARG A 224 -9.61 -8.80 1.36
CA ARG A 224 -10.78 -9.61 1.01
C ARG A 224 -11.96 -8.77 0.54
N LEU A 225 -12.23 -7.63 1.18
CA LEU A 225 -13.30 -6.72 0.76
C LEU A 225 -13.03 -6.07 -0.60
N THR A 226 -11.79 -6.12 -1.08
CA THR A 226 -11.38 -5.56 -2.38
C THR A 226 -11.33 -6.61 -3.49
N ASP A 227 -11.57 -7.89 -3.17
CA ASP A 227 -11.59 -8.97 -4.15
C ASP A 227 -12.71 -8.76 -5.17
N ASN A 228 -12.41 -9.04 -6.44
CA ASN A 228 -13.31 -8.82 -7.58
C ASN A 228 -13.83 -7.37 -7.71
N LYS A 229 -13.06 -6.37 -7.27
CA LYS A 229 -13.40 -4.95 -7.43
C LYS A 229 -12.43 -4.20 -8.33
N TYR A 230 -12.94 -3.15 -8.95
CA TYR A 230 -12.18 -2.05 -9.54
C TYR A 230 -12.15 -0.90 -8.55
N ILE A 231 -10.96 -0.54 -8.07
CA ILE A 231 -10.78 0.46 -7.04
C ILE A 231 -9.93 1.60 -7.58
N GLU A 232 -10.49 2.80 -7.54
CA GLU A 232 -9.75 4.04 -7.73
C GLU A 232 -9.35 4.62 -6.38
N PHE A 233 -8.06 4.85 -6.17
CA PHE A 233 -7.57 5.62 -5.04
C PHE A 233 -7.28 7.05 -5.48
N GLU A 234 -8.08 7.98 -4.96
CA GLU A 234 -7.88 9.41 -5.08
C GLU A 234 -7.32 9.91 -3.76
N TRP A 235 -6.09 10.42 -3.78
CA TRP A 235 -5.50 11.00 -2.59
C TRP A 235 -5.88 12.47 -2.51
N VAL A 236 -6.37 12.89 -1.35
CA VAL A 236 -6.64 14.31 -1.07
C VAL A 236 -5.67 14.80 0.00
N LYS A 237 -5.33 16.08 -0.06
CA LYS A 237 -4.48 16.66 0.98
C LYS A 237 -5.31 16.87 2.24
N ALA A 238 -4.82 16.37 3.38
CA ALA A 238 -5.40 16.67 4.68
C ALA A 238 -5.57 18.19 4.87
N HIS A 239 -6.71 18.60 5.44
CA HIS A 239 -7.07 20.02 5.64
C HIS A 239 -7.07 20.87 4.36
N SER A 240 -7.31 20.26 3.20
CA SER A 240 -7.68 20.99 1.99
C SER A 240 -9.18 21.29 1.97
N ASN A 241 -9.63 22.19 1.09
CA ASN A 241 -11.05 22.53 0.89
C ASN A 241 -11.87 21.38 0.26
N HIS A 242 -11.49 20.11 0.48
CA HIS A 242 -12.27 18.96 0.05
C HIS A 242 -13.40 18.70 1.06
N PHE A 243 -14.58 19.24 0.75
CA PHE A 243 -15.76 19.26 1.61
C PHE A 243 -16.04 17.92 2.31
N GLU A 244 -16.11 16.82 1.58
CA GLU A 244 -16.46 15.51 2.17
C GLU A 244 -15.39 14.96 3.12
N ASN A 245 -14.10 15.21 2.86
CA ASN A 245 -13.03 14.77 3.74
C ASN A 245 -13.02 15.61 5.02
N THR A 246 -13.23 16.93 4.90
CA THR A 246 -13.41 17.82 6.04
C THR A 246 -14.61 17.41 6.89
N LEU A 247 -15.73 16.98 6.28
CA LEU A 247 -16.85 16.42 7.02
C LEU A 247 -16.47 15.14 7.76
N CYS A 248 -15.73 14.23 7.12
CA CYS A 248 -15.26 13.01 7.78
C CYS A 248 -14.38 13.32 9.01
N ASP A 249 -13.41 14.23 8.88
CA ASP A 249 -12.55 14.70 9.98
C ASP A 249 -13.37 15.27 11.15
N LEU A 250 -14.30 16.19 10.84
CA LEU A 250 -15.14 16.86 11.82
C LEU A 250 -15.97 15.84 12.60
N TYR A 251 -16.67 14.95 11.90
CA TYR A 251 -17.51 13.94 12.53
C TYR A 251 -16.70 12.90 13.30
N ALA A 252 -15.52 12.49 12.81
CA ALA A 252 -14.65 11.57 13.53
C ALA A 252 -14.21 12.18 14.87
N LYS A 253 -13.80 13.45 14.89
CA LYS A 253 -13.47 14.18 16.13
C LYS A 253 -14.65 14.32 17.07
N GLU A 254 -15.83 14.66 16.56
CA GLU A 254 -17.05 14.79 17.37
C GLU A 254 -17.42 13.46 18.05
N ILE A 255 -17.39 12.36 17.28
CA ILE A 255 -17.79 11.02 17.76
C ILE A 255 -16.77 10.47 18.78
N ALA A 256 -15.48 10.72 18.57
CA ALA A 256 -14.45 10.35 19.55
C ALA A 256 -14.57 11.20 20.84
N GLY A 257 -15.08 12.43 20.71
CA GLY A 257 -15.19 13.43 21.76
C GLY A 257 -16.48 13.39 22.59
N LYS A 258 -17.56 12.79 22.09
CA LYS A 258 -18.78 12.48 22.86
C LYS A 258 -18.64 11.11 23.55
#